data_AF-A0A2T1C318-F1
#
_entry.id   AF-A0A2T1C318-F1
#
_cell.length_a   1.000
_cell.length_b   1.000
_cell.length_c   1.000
_cell.angle_alpha   90.00
_cell.angle_beta   90.00
_cell.angle_gamma   90.00
#
_symmetry.space_group_name_H-M   'P 1'
#
loop_
_entity.id
_entity.type
_entity.pdbx_description
1 polymer ?
#
loop_
_entity_poly.entity_id
_entity_poly.type
_entity_poly.pdbx_seq_one_letter_code
_entity_poly.pdbx_strand_id
1 'polypeptide(L)' 'MFNLKEMSNAELKQYLATHRNDDDAFSEALQELMSRSRDRVRYPANLPLEEMEKLIAEKLNQSK' A
#
# COMPACT_ATOMS: atom_id res chain seq x y z
N MET A 1 -11.78 -20.41 6.97
CA MET A 1 -11.81 -18.94 6.96
C MET A 1 -10.50 -18.44 7.52
N PHE A 2 -9.61 -17.91 6.68
CA PHE A 2 -8.40 -17.24 7.14
C PHE A 2 -8.79 -15.87 7.68
N ASN A 3 -8.31 -15.50 8.86
CA ASN A 3 -8.68 -14.24 9.49
C ASN A 3 -7.71 -13.13 9.06
N LEU A 4 -7.95 -12.54 7.89
CA LEU A 4 -7.10 -11.48 7.30
C LEU A 4 -6.90 -10.28 8.24
N LYS A 5 -7.87 -10.04 9.13
CA LYS A 5 -7.85 -8.96 10.13
C LYS A 5 -6.76 -9.11 11.20
N GLU A 6 -6.32 -10.32 11.47
CA GLU A 6 -5.30 -10.61 12.51
C GLU A 6 -3.88 -10.66 11.93
N MET A 7 -3.75 -10.78 10.61
CA MET A 7 -2.45 -10.78 9.94
C MET A 7 -1.79 -9.41 10.02
N SER A 8 -0.47 -9.37 10.16
CA SER A 8 0.33 -8.16 9.98
C SER A 8 0.35 -7.69 8.52
N ASN A 9 0.78 -6.45 8.28
CA ASN A 9 0.92 -5.93 6.91
C ASN A 9 1.95 -6.71 6.07
N ALA A 10 2.94 -7.36 6.70
CA ALA A 10 3.90 -8.20 6.00
C ALA A 10 3.25 -9.51 5.55
N GLU A 11 2.48 -10.14 6.44
CA GLU A 11 1.75 -11.37 6.16
C GLU A 11 0.66 -11.17 5.10
N LEU A 12 -0.07 -10.06 5.13
CA LEU A 12 -1.04 -9.71 4.08
C LEU A 12 -0.38 -9.55 2.70
N LYS A 13 0.81 -8.94 2.63
CA LYS A 13 1.55 -8.82 1.37
C LYS A 13 2.05 -10.17 0.85
N GLN A 14 2.51 -11.03 1.75
CA GLN A 14 2.91 -12.39 1.40
C GLN A 14 1.71 -13.21 0.93
N TYR A 15 0.57 -13.08 1.61
CA TYR A 15 -0.70 -13.70 1.22
C TYR A 15 -1.14 -13.26 -0.18
N LEU A 16 -1.09 -11.95 -0.48
CA LEU A 16 -1.37 -11.41 -1.82
C LEU A 16 -0.43 -11.98 -2.90
N ALA A 17 0.84 -12.19 -2.58
CA ALA A 17 1.80 -12.77 -3.52
C ALA A 17 1.51 -14.25 -3.80
N THR A 18 1.11 -15.01 -2.78
CA THR A 18 0.77 -16.44 -2.89
C THR A 18 -0.57 -16.68 -3.57
N HIS A 19 -1.55 -15.79 -3.37
CA HIS A 19 -2.92 -15.90 -3.89
C HIS A 19 -3.18 -15.01 -5.11
N ARG A 20 -2.14 -14.70 -5.90
CA ARG A 20 -2.25 -13.76 -7.03
C ARG A 20 -3.22 -14.18 -8.14
N ASN A 21 -3.50 -15.47 -8.27
CA ASN A 21 -4.41 -16.04 -9.27
C ASN A 21 -5.81 -16.35 -8.70
N ASP A 22 -6.04 -16.06 -7.42
CA ASP A 22 -7.32 -16.25 -6.75
C ASP A 22 -7.93 -14.87 -6.52
N ASP A 23 -8.79 -14.45 -7.46
CA ASP A 23 -9.33 -13.08 -7.50
C ASP A 23 -10.10 -12.72 -6.22
N ASP A 24 -10.81 -13.68 -5.62
CA ASP A 24 -11.60 -13.46 -4.41
C ASP A 24 -10.66 -13.28 -3.20
N ALA A 25 -9.73 -14.22 -2.99
CA ALA A 25 -8.77 -14.16 -1.89
C ALA A 25 -7.84 -12.94 -2.01
N PHE A 26 -7.46 -12.58 -3.23
CA PHE A 26 -6.64 -11.41 -3.51
C PHE A 26 -7.38 -10.11 -3.21
N SER A 27 -8.63 -10.00 -3.66
CA SER A 27 -9.45 -8.80 -3.46
C SER A 27 -9.73 -8.55 -1.98
N GLU A 28 -10.07 -9.59 -1.22
CA GLU A 28 -10.32 -9.48 0.22
C GLU A 28 -9.06 -9.03 0.99
N ALA A 29 -7.90 -9.64 0.71
CA ALA A 29 -6.64 -9.27 1.37
C ALA A 29 -6.16 -7.87 0.98
N LEU A 30 -6.40 -7.46 -0.28
CA LEU A 30 -6.07 -6.12 -0.74
C LEU A 30 -6.96 -5.07 -0.06
N GLN A 31 -8.25 -5.36 0.07
CA GLN A 31 -9.19 -4.47 0.75
C GLN A 31 -8.80 -4.26 2.22
N GLU A 32 -8.38 -5.32 2.92
CA GLU A 32 -7.90 -5.22 4.30
C GLU A 32 -6.59 -4.43 4.40
N LEU A 33 -5.65 -4.60 3.45
CA LEU A 33 -4.43 -3.81 3.42
C LEU A 33 -4.70 -2.30 3.16
N MET A 34 -5.65 -2.01 2.29
CA MET A 34 -6.07 -0.64 1.95
C MET A 34 -6.84 0.02 3.10
N SER A 35 -7.67 -0.74 3.83
CA SER A 35 -8.45 -0.22 4.97
C SER A 35 -7.57 0.27 6.11
N ARG A 36 -6.41 -0.37 6.32
CA ARG A 36 -5.40 -0.02 7.33
C ARG A 36 -4.54 1.18 6.95
N SER A 37 -4.49 1.51 5.67
CA SER A 37 -3.65 2.59 5.13
C SER A 37 -4.45 3.87 4.85
N ARG A 38 -5.51 4.13 5.63
CA ARG A 38 -6.34 5.33 5.52
C ARG A 38 -5.55 6.64 5.68
N ASP A 39 -4.47 6.65 6.45
CA ASP A 39 -3.61 7.83 6.64
C ASP A 39 -2.48 7.95 5.58
N ARG A 40 -2.55 7.18 4.48
CA ARG A 40 -1.51 7.23 3.46
C ARG A 40 -1.58 8.56 2.70
N VAL A 41 -0.45 9.26 2.64
CA VAL A 41 -0.29 10.49 1.85
C VAL A 41 -0.68 10.22 0.40
N ARG A 42 -1.73 10.90 -0.07
CA ARG A 42 -2.21 10.79 -1.44
C ARG A 42 -1.58 11.89 -2.27
N TYR A 43 -0.74 11.52 -3.23
CA TYR A 43 -0.14 12.47 -4.15
C TYR A 43 -1.09 12.75 -5.33
N PRO A 44 -1.24 14.01 -5.76
CA PRO A 44 -1.98 14.37 -6.96
C PRO A 44 -1.43 13.64 -8.20
N ALA A 45 -2.32 13.11 -9.04
CA ALA A 45 -1.91 12.47 -10.29
C ALA A 45 -1.33 13.47 -11.31
N ASN A 46 -1.76 14.74 -11.24
CA ASN A 46 -1.35 15.80 -12.15
C ASN A 46 -0.32 16.75 -11.50
N LEU A 47 0.58 16.22 -10.67
CA LEU A 47 1.63 17.04 -10.08
C LEU A 47 2.66 17.42 -11.18
N PRO A 48 3.03 18.71 -11.34
CA PRO A 48 4.12 19.09 -12.23
C PRO A 48 5.42 18.39 -11.86
N LEU A 49 6.26 18.08 -12.85
CA LEU A 49 7.51 17.34 -12.64
C LEU A 49 8.41 18.00 -11.59
N GLU A 50 8.55 19.32 -11.64
CA GLU A 50 9.37 20.10 -10.71
C GLU A 50 8.90 19.99 -9.25
N GLU A 51 7.58 19.92 -9.02
CA GLU A 51 7.04 19.72 -7.67
C GLU A 51 7.20 18.28 -7.19
N MET A 52 7.16 17.32 -8.13
CA MET A 52 7.39 15.91 -7.83
C MET A 52 8.84 15.67 -7.39
N GLU A 53 9.79 16.29 -8.07
CA GLU A 53 11.21 16.23 -7.71
C GLU A 53 11.48 16.79 -6.32
N LYS A 54 10.91 17.96 -6.00
CA LYS A 54 11.00 18.55 -4.65
C LYS A 54 10.43 17.62 -3.59
N LEU A 55 9.25 17.08 -3.85
CA LEU A 55 8.56 16.19 -2.91
C LEU A 55 9.34 14.89 -2.65
N ILE A 56 9.94 14.31 -3.70
CA ILE A 56 10.81 13.13 -3.56
C ILE A 56 12.06 13.49 -2.75
N ALA A 57 12.70 14.62 -3.04
CA ALA A 57 13.89 15.08 -2.30
C ALA A 57 13.59 15.32 -0.81
N GLU A 58 12.46 15.94 -0.49
CA GLU A 58 12.01 16.13 0.90
C GLU A 58 11.80 14.79 1.63
N LYS A 59 11.17 13.80 0.97
CA LYS A 59 10.93 12.48 1.56
C LYS A 59 12.20 11.67 1.78
N LEU A 60 13.16 11.77 0.87
CA LEU A 60 14.47 11.13 1.02
C LEU A 60 15.26 11.74 2.18
N ASN A 61 15.17 13.06 2.39
CA ASN A 61 15.81 13.74 3.51
C ASN A 61 15.13 13.47 4.86
N GLN A 62 13.82 13.22 4.89
CA GLN A 62 13.08 12.83 6.10
C GLN A 62 13.36 11.40 6.57
N SER A 63 13.95 10.56 5.71
CA SER A 63 14.27 9.16 6.00
C SER A 63 15.73 8.94 6.45
N LYS A 64 16.46 10.02 6.72
CA LYS A 64 17.78 10.02 7.40
C LYS A 64 17.60 10.33 8.87
#